data_AF-A0A6A3V288-F1
#
_entry.id   AF-A0A6A3V288-F1
#
_cell.length_a   1.000
_cell.length_b   1.000
_cell.length_c   1.000
_cell.angle_alpha   90.00
_cell.angle_beta   90.00
_cell.angle_gamma   90.00
#
_symmetry.space_group_name_H-M   'P 1'
#
loop_
_entity.id
_entity.type
_entity.pdbx_description
1 polymer ?
#
loop_
_entity_poly.entity_id
_entity_poly.type
_entity_poly.pdbx_seq_one_letter_code
_entity_poly.pdbx_strand_id
1 'polypeptide(L)' 'MLSWAKSTNSGYNYQNKTFFSLSQTEVVLVLELLDRSCRSRTRPT' A
#
# COMPACT_ATOMS: atom_id res chain seq x y z
N MET A 1 -0.68 -3.88 -9.99
CA MET A 1 0.79 -3.94 -9.82
C MET A 1 1.21 -2.67 -9.09
N LEU A 2 1.89 -2.80 -7.96
CA LEU A 2 2.42 -1.67 -7.19
C LEU A 2 3.88 -1.44 -7.58
N SER A 3 4.30 -0.19 -7.56
CA SER A 3 5.69 0.17 -7.77
C SER A 3 6.06 1.36 -6.91
N TRP A 4 7.29 1.38 -6.42
CA TRP A 4 7.85 2.51 -5.70
C TRP A 4 9.19 2.89 -6.27
N ALA A 5 9.50 4.17 -6.17
CA ALA A 5 10.69 4.80 -6.68
C ALA A 5 11.36 5.59 -5.55
N LYS A 6 12.68 5.55 -5.50
CA LYS A 6 13.43 6.33 -4.52
C LYS A 6 13.27 7.82 -4.83
N SER A 7 12.93 8.61 -3.82
CA SER A 7 12.91 10.08 -3.90
C SER A 7 14.34 10.62 -4.07
N THR A 8 14.48 11.66 -4.88
CA THR A 8 15.72 12.38 -5.15
C THR A 8 15.46 13.88 -5.03
N ASN A 9 16.52 14.69 -5.06
CA ASN A 9 16.42 16.15 -5.03
C ASN A 9 15.70 16.75 -6.27
N SER A 10 15.37 15.92 -7.27
CA SER A 10 14.75 16.35 -8.53
C SER A 10 13.50 15.52 -8.88
N GLY A 11 12.91 14.85 -7.89
CA GLY A 11 11.70 14.04 -8.06
C GLY A 11 11.92 12.59 -7.66
N TYR A 12 11.59 11.65 -8.55
CA TYR A 12 11.69 10.21 -8.27
C TYR A 12 12.55 9.52 -9.32
N ASN A 13 13.44 8.62 -8.87
CA ASN A 13 14.22 7.80 -9.78
C ASN A 13 13.36 6.65 -10.32
N TYR A 14 12.78 6.88 -11.50
CA TYR A 14 11.94 5.91 -12.19
C TYR A 14 12.69 4.88 -13.02
N GLN A 15 14.01 5.01 -13.18
CA GLN A 15 14.84 3.98 -13.83
C GLN A 15 15.08 2.81 -12.88
N ASN A 16 15.19 3.08 -11.58
CA ASN A 16 15.38 2.06 -10.55
C ASN A 16 14.16 1.95 -9.64
N LYS A 17 13.02 1.53 -10.22
CA LYS A 17 11.81 1.20 -9.44
C LYS A 17 11.85 -0.24 -8.98
N THR A 18 11.28 -0.48 -7.81
CA THR A 18 10.94 -1.83 -7.37
C THR A 18 9.47 -2.09 -7.68
N PHE A 19 9.17 -3.31 -8.10
CA PHE A 19 7.82 -3.76 -8.41
C PHE A 19 7.36 -4.78 -7.37
N PHE A 20 6.06 -4.76 -7.10
CA PHE A 20 5.41 -5.74 -6.27
C PHE A 20 4.01 -6.04 -6.81
N SER A 21 3.73 -7.33 -6.99
CA SER A 21 2.43 -7.82 -7.44
C SER A 21 1.74 -8.50 -6.28
N LEU A 22 0.53 -8.05 -5.99
CA LEU A 22 -0.36 -8.75 -5.07
C LEU A 22 -1.14 -9.80 -5.86
N SER A 23 -1.18 -11.02 -5.33
CA SER A 23 -2.15 -12.03 -5.71
C SER A 23 -3.56 -11.60 -5.28
N GLN A 24 -4.58 -12.25 -5.84
CA GLN A 24 -5.97 -11.98 -5.48
C GLN A 24 -6.22 -12.13 -3.96
N THR A 25 -5.63 -13.14 -3.34
CA THR A 25 -5.74 -13.38 -1.88
C THR A 25 -5.13 -12.25 -1.07
N GLU A 26 -3.95 -11.75 -1.46
CA GLU A 26 -3.28 -10.67 -0.74
C GLU A 26 -4.06 -9.34 -0.88
N VAL A 27 -4.72 -9.10 -2.01
CA VAL A 27 -5.62 -7.95 -2.16
C VAL A 27 -6.77 -8.02 -1.15
N VAL A 28 -7.41 -9.19 -1.01
CA VAL A 28 -8.51 -9.37 -0.05
C VAL A 28 -8.02 -9.13 1.39
N LEU A 29 -6.86 -9.67 1.76
CA LEU A 29 -6.28 -9.47 3.09
C LEU A 29 -6.00 -7.99 3.40
N VAL A 30 -5.47 -7.23 2.43
CA VAL A 30 -5.25 -5.78 2.61
C VAL A 30 -6.57 -5.04 2.82
N LEU A 31 -7.62 -5.38 2.07
CA LEU A 31 -8.93 -4.77 2.24
C LEU A 31 -9.54 -5.07 3.61
N GLU A 32 -9.45 -6.31 4.09
CA GLU A 32 -9.92 -6.68 5.43
C GLU A 32 -9.16 -5.96 6.54
N LEU A 33 -7.84 -5.82 6.41
CA LEU A 33 -7.03 -5.07 7.36
C LEU A 33 -7.46 -3.61 7.44
N LEU A 34 -7.71 -2.98 6.29
CA LEU A 34 -8.17 -1.59 6.21
C LEU A 34 -9.56 -1.42 6.82
N ASP A 35 -10.52 -2.31 6.52
CA ASP A 35 -11.86 -2.27 7.11
C ASP A 35 -11.80 -2.37 8.65
N ARG A 36 -10.99 -3.30 9.18
CA ARG A 36 -10.78 -3.44 10.64
C ARG A 36 -10.19 -2.17 11.25
N SER A 37 -9.21 -1.55 10.61
CA SER A 37 -8.59 -0.31 11.07
C SER A 37 -9.57 0.87 11.08
N CYS A 38 -10.42 0.98 10.06
CA CYS A 38 -11.46 2.00 10.01
C CYS A 38 -12.48 1.82 11.15
N ARG A 39 -12.94 0.58 11.37
CA ARG A 39 -13.92 0.27 12.41
C ARG A 39 -13.39 0.46 13.83
N SER A 40 -12.11 0.16 14.08
CA SER A 40 -11.51 0.40 15.40
C SER A 40 -11.41 1.89 15.73
N ARG A 41 -11.30 2.76 14.71
CA ARG A 41 -11.20 4.21 14.87
C ARG A 41 -12.53 4.91 15.14
N THR A 42 -13.65 4.29 14.75
CA THR A 42 -15.01 4.87 14.86
C THR A 42 -15.79 4.41 16.08
N ARG A 43 -15.20 3.59 16.97
CA ARG A 43 -15.87 3.15 18.21
C ARG A 43 -15.48 4.09 19.36
N PRO A 44 -16.37 4.96 19.86
CA PRO A 44 -16.12 5.63 21.14
C PRO A 44 -16.26 4.56 22.23
N THR A 45 -15.24 4.46 23.08
CA THR A 45 -15.32 3.74 24.36
C THR A 45 -16.34 4.39 25.28
#